data_AF-A0A8K0J321-F1
#
_entry.id   AF-A0A8K0J321-F1
#
_cell.length_a   1.000
_cell.length_b   1.000
_cell.length_c   1.000
_cell.angle_alpha   90.00
_cell.angle_beta   90.00
_cell.angle_gamma   90.00
#
_symmetry.space_group_name_H-M   'P 1'
#
loop_
_entity.id
_entity.type
_entity.pdbx_description
1 polymer ?
#
loop_
_entity_poly.entity_id
_entity_poly.type
_entity_poly.pdbx_seq_one_letter_code
_entity_poly.pdbx_strand_id
1 'polypeptide(L)'
;MPSQGGQSTVLPGRESCSVDSHSLLHSRPANYLRRAVVAASYPIQGVWYFVRNREFWPLFTGRLLPLSLISFLVYLILFTFAFLPQYAFLAIFHGWGAWVNAVVLTLGEGLVIIQGLFEGFFVDECRVDVFDATLIKFGYKNLIAPHRILFDDAPTAVRMLGKPTSPAVFTPWSFIQIVELVVFLPLNLVPYVGTAAFIMITGTRMGKLAHYRWFQLRGLSRAESKQETRLLTWDYIWFGTVAMVLELIPVLSFFFLLTTTAGSAIWAARIEDERRRGVTGPLIVAEDVVDEPPPPYSDEIV
;
A
#
# COMPACT_ATOMS: atom_id res chain seq x y z
N MET A 1 -32.89 55.50 -29.45
CA MET A 1 -34.36 55.41 -29.30
C MET A 1 -34.95 54.98 -30.65
N PRO A 2 -36.00 54.14 -30.73
CA PRO A 2 -36.33 52.85 -30.06
C PRO A 2 -36.40 51.68 -31.10
N SER A 3 -36.07 50.42 -30.80
CA SER A 3 -36.91 49.30 -30.27
C SER A 3 -38.23 49.05 -31.01
N GLN A 4 -38.46 47.95 -31.74
CA GLN A 4 -38.73 46.54 -31.36
C GLN A 4 -40.19 46.14 -31.70
N GLY A 5 -40.38 44.87 -32.07
CA GLY A 5 -41.67 44.14 -32.06
C GLY A 5 -41.89 43.33 -33.35
N GLY A 6 -42.18 42.03 -33.37
CA GLY A 6 -42.42 41.02 -32.34
C GLY A 6 -43.14 39.80 -32.99
N GLN A 7 -43.07 38.64 -32.32
CA GLN A 7 -43.87 37.39 -32.49
C GLN A 7 -43.49 36.44 -33.65
N SER A 8 -42.89 35.28 -33.36
CA SER A 8 -43.43 34.02 -32.80
C SER A 8 -44.07 33.10 -33.85
N THR A 9 -43.43 31.95 -34.08
CA THR A 9 -44.11 30.72 -34.53
C THR A 9 -43.52 29.54 -33.76
N VAL A 10 -44.42 28.66 -33.33
CA VAL A 10 -44.32 27.77 -32.17
C VAL A 10 -44.54 26.32 -32.66
N LEU A 11 -43.61 25.43 -32.24
CA LEU A 11 -43.70 23.95 -32.00
C LEU A 11 -43.81 22.95 -33.18
N PRO A 12 -43.52 21.63 -32.97
CA PRO A 12 -43.19 20.88 -31.73
C PRO A 12 -41.81 20.15 -31.78
N GLY A 13 -41.10 19.92 -30.69
CA GLY A 13 -41.41 18.89 -29.68
C GLY A 13 -40.75 17.55 -30.03
N ARG A 14 -39.59 17.26 -29.44
CA ARG A 14 -39.11 15.87 -29.29
C ARG A 14 -38.32 15.72 -27.99
N GLU A 15 -39.06 15.24 -27.00
CA GLU A 15 -38.64 14.26 -26.01
C GLU A 15 -37.41 14.61 -25.17
N SER A 16 -37.74 15.10 -23.97
CA SER A 16 -37.01 14.86 -22.73
C SER A 16 -36.22 13.55 -22.77
N CYS A 17 -34.90 13.64 -22.91
CA CYS A 17 -34.02 12.61 -22.38
C CYS A 17 -34.10 12.75 -20.86
N SER A 18 -35.03 12.02 -20.23
CA SER A 18 -34.98 11.79 -18.80
C SER A 18 -33.64 11.12 -18.53
N VAL A 19 -32.67 11.89 -18.04
CA VAL A 19 -31.48 11.32 -17.44
C VAL A 19 -31.99 10.50 -16.27
N ASP A 20 -31.95 9.18 -16.44
CA ASP A 20 -32.33 8.22 -15.43
C ASP A 20 -31.61 8.58 -14.12
N SER A 21 -32.38 9.13 -13.19
CA SER A 21 -31.96 9.49 -11.84
C SER A 21 -31.53 8.28 -11.01
N HIS A 22 -31.65 7.07 -11.57
CA HIS A 22 -31.09 5.83 -11.04
C HIS A 22 -29.62 5.57 -11.40
N SER A 23 -29.02 6.31 -12.35
CA SER A 23 -27.62 6.12 -12.77
C SER A 23 -26.59 6.83 -11.88
N LEU A 24 -27.03 7.75 -11.01
CA LEU A 24 -26.14 8.61 -10.21
C LEU A 24 -25.94 8.15 -8.76
N LEU A 25 -26.73 7.18 -8.29
CA LEU A 25 -26.63 6.66 -6.92
C LEU A 25 -25.70 5.44 -6.78
N HIS A 26 -25.24 4.85 -7.90
CA HIS A 26 -24.49 3.58 -7.87
C HIS A 26 -22.98 3.72 -8.17
N SER A 27 -22.50 4.93 -8.47
CA SER A 27 -21.13 5.17 -8.97
C SER A 27 -20.08 5.18 -7.86
N ARG A 28 -20.43 5.67 -6.67
CA ARG A 28 -19.49 5.81 -5.55
C ARG A 28 -19.03 4.48 -4.96
N PRO A 29 -19.91 3.57 -4.48
CA PRO A 29 -19.46 2.34 -3.83
C PRO A 29 -18.74 1.39 -4.79
N ALA A 30 -19.17 1.34 -6.05
CA ALA A 30 -18.55 0.52 -7.08
C ALA A 30 -17.10 0.96 -7.37
N ASN A 31 -16.84 2.27 -7.36
CA ASN A 31 -15.49 2.82 -7.54
C ASN A 31 -14.57 2.49 -6.36
N TYR A 32 -15.04 2.61 -5.12
CA TYR A 32 -14.26 2.22 -3.94
C TYR A 32 -13.97 0.72 -3.91
N LEU A 33 -14.94 -0.11 -4.27
CA LEU A 33 -14.74 -1.56 -4.36
C LEU A 33 -13.74 -1.91 -5.46
N ARG A 34 -13.84 -1.27 -6.64
CA ARG A 34 -12.88 -1.46 -7.73
C ARG A 34 -11.47 -1.06 -7.31
N ARG A 35 -11.30 0.10 -6.65
CA ARG A 35 -10.01 0.57 -6.11
C ARG A 35 -9.44 -0.44 -5.11
N ALA A 36 -10.26 -0.89 -4.16
CA ALA A 36 -9.90 -1.89 -3.18
C ALA A 36 -9.37 -3.18 -3.85
N VAL A 37 -10.13 -3.73 -4.80
CA VAL A 37 -9.76 -4.97 -5.51
C VAL A 37 -8.48 -4.78 -6.33
N VAL A 38 -8.34 -3.65 -7.02
CA VAL A 38 -7.13 -3.36 -7.81
C VAL A 38 -5.91 -3.25 -6.88
N ALA A 39 -6.01 -2.50 -5.78
CA ALA A 39 -4.92 -2.32 -4.83
C ALA A 39 -4.54 -3.65 -4.13
N ALA A 40 -5.54 -4.40 -3.69
CA ALA A 40 -5.40 -5.73 -3.07
C ALA A 40 -4.75 -6.76 -4.02
N SER A 41 -4.84 -6.57 -5.33
CA SER A 41 -4.27 -7.50 -6.30
C SER A 41 -2.75 -7.38 -6.44
N TYR A 42 -2.14 -6.22 -6.14
CA TYR A 42 -0.70 -6.02 -6.38
C TYR A 42 0.23 -6.89 -5.56
N PRO A 43 0.00 -7.16 -4.25
CA PRO A 43 0.82 -8.11 -3.51
C PRO A 43 0.82 -9.50 -4.16
N ILE A 44 -0.33 -9.94 -4.67
CA ILE A 44 -0.49 -11.23 -5.36
C ILE A 44 0.21 -11.20 -6.73
N GLN A 45 0.06 -10.11 -7.48
CA GLN A 45 0.78 -9.90 -8.74
C GLN A 45 2.29 -9.91 -8.53
N GLY A 46 2.76 -9.36 -7.41
CA GLY A 46 4.16 -9.39 -7.01
C GLY A 46 4.70 -10.81 -6.83
N VAL A 47 3.92 -11.72 -6.22
CA VAL A 47 4.27 -13.15 -6.12
C VAL A 47 4.40 -13.77 -7.51
N TRP A 48 3.39 -13.59 -8.36
CA TRP A 48 3.40 -14.14 -9.71
C TRP A 48 4.57 -13.59 -10.56
N TYR A 49 4.80 -12.28 -10.47
CA TYR A 49 5.90 -11.60 -11.16
C TYR A 49 7.24 -12.13 -10.70
N PHE A 50 7.46 -12.28 -9.39
CA PHE A 50 8.71 -12.78 -8.84
C PHE A 50 9.00 -14.22 -9.29
N VAL A 51 8.00 -15.09 -9.25
CA VAL A 51 8.12 -16.49 -9.71
C VAL A 51 8.45 -16.55 -11.21
N ARG A 52 7.88 -15.66 -12.02
CA ARG A 52 8.12 -15.62 -13.47
C ARG A 52 9.50 -15.08 -13.84
N ASN A 53 10.09 -14.19 -13.03
CA ASN A 53 11.34 -13.50 -13.33
C ASN A 53 12.50 -14.07 -12.51
N ARG A 54 13.20 -15.06 -13.09
CA ARG A 54 14.32 -15.76 -12.44
C ARG A 54 15.51 -14.86 -12.09
N GLU A 55 15.61 -13.68 -12.70
CA GLU A 55 16.64 -12.68 -12.40
C GLU A 55 16.58 -12.16 -10.96
N PHE A 56 15.42 -12.24 -10.29
CA PHE A 56 15.24 -11.81 -8.89
C PHE A 56 15.62 -12.88 -7.86
N TRP A 57 15.74 -14.15 -8.26
CA TRP A 57 16.02 -15.26 -7.33
C TRP A 57 17.37 -15.14 -6.60
N PRO A 58 18.45 -14.60 -7.22
CA PRO A 58 19.71 -14.37 -6.49
C PRO A 58 19.59 -13.41 -5.31
N LEU A 59 18.69 -12.40 -5.39
CA LEU A 59 18.44 -11.45 -4.29
C LEU A 59 17.86 -12.14 -3.05
N PHE A 60 17.23 -13.29 -3.27
CA PHE A 60 16.51 -14.06 -2.26
C PHE A 60 17.29 -15.27 -1.75
N THR A 61 17.94 -16.03 -2.64
CA THR A 61 18.48 -17.36 -2.34
C THR A 61 19.56 -17.34 -1.25
N GLY A 62 20.38 -16.28 -1.19
CA GLY A 62 21.42 -16.15 -0.17
C GLY A 62 20.92 -15.78 1.24
N ARG A 63 19.71 -15.19 1.34
CA ARG A 63 19.16 -14.66 2.60
C ARG A 63 17.90 -15.41 3.08
N LEU A 64 17.19 -16.09 2.17
CA LEU A 64 15.95 -16.78 2.51
C LEU A 64 16.16 -17.80 3.61
N LEU A 65 17.06 -18.76 3.41
CA LEU A 65 17.20 -19.88 4.36
C LEU A 65 17.52 -19.40 5.78
N PRO A 66 18.54 -18.54 6.03
CA PRO A 66 18.81 -18.06 7.38
C PRO A 66 17.65 -17.23 7.95
N LEU A 67 17.04 -16.34 7.17
CA LEU A 67 15.95 -15.48 7.66
C LEU A 67 14.66 -16.26 7.91
N SER A 68 14.33 -17.25 7.07
CA SER A 68 13.21 -18.16 7.29
C SER A 68 13.43 -18.99 8.55
N LEU A 69 14.65 -19.50 8.78
CA LEU A 69 14.95 -20.26 9.99
C LEU A 69 14.82 -19.41 11.25
N ILE A 70 15.30 -18.15 11.22
CA ILE A 70 15.13 -17.25 12.36
C ILE A 70 13.64 -16.90 12.55
N SER A 71 12.89 -16.62 11.47
CA SER A 71 11.44 -16.36 11.57
C SER A 71 10.68 -17.55 12.17
N PHE A 72 11.06 -18.77 11.78
CA PHE A 72 10.50 -20.00 12.34
C PHE A 72 10.81 -20.11 13.83
N LEU A 73 12.05 -19.86 14.24
CA LEU A 73 12.45 -19.90 15.65
C LEU A 73 11.70 -18.85 16.48
N VAL A 74 11.56 -17.63 15.97
CA VAL A 74 10.78 -16.55 16.63
C VAL A 74 9.34 -17.00 16.84
N TYR A 75 8.68 -17.51 15.80
CA TYR A 75 7.31 -18.01 15.95
C TYR A 75 7.22 -19.22 16.87
N LEU A 76 8.17 -20.15 16.82
CA LEU A 76 8.21 -21.30 17.73
C LEU A 76 8.23 -20.85 19.20
N ILE A 77 9.07 -19.87 19.53
CA ILE A 77 9.16 -19.30 20.88
C ILE A 77 7.85 -18.60 21.26
N LEU A 78 7.30 -17.74 20.38
CA LEU A 78 6.05 -17.03 20.65
C LEU A 78 4.86 -17.98 20.84
N PHE A 79 4.72 -19.00 20.00
CA PHE A 79 3.66 -20.00 20.15
C PHE A 79 3.86 -20.90 21.37
N THR A 80 5.10 -21.10 21.82
CA THR A 80 5.35 -21.88 23.05
C THR A 80 5.01 -21.08 24.30
N PHE A 81 5.38 -19.79 24.36
CA PHE A 81 5.31 -19.01 25.59
C PHE A 81 4.20 -17.95 25.64
N ALA A 82 3.86 -17.31 24.52
CA ALA A 82 2.87 -16.24 24.48
C ALA A 82 1.46 -16.75 24.14
N PHE A 83 1.35 -17.75 23.25
CA PHE A 83 0.05 -18.22 22.75
C PHE A 83 -0.85 -18.78 23.86
N LEU A 84 -0.35 -19.64 24.75
CA LEU A 84 -1.18 -20.24 25.82
C LEU A 84 -1.75 -19.17 26.77
N PRO A 85 -0.93 -18.25 27.33
CA PRO A 85 -1.44 -17.14 28.13
C PRO A 85 -2.45 -16.24 27.38
N GLN A 86 -2.16 -15.90 26.12
CA GLN A 86 -3.05 -15.08 25.28
C GLN A 86 -4.39 -15.77 25.03
N TYR A 87 -4.36 -17.05 24.67
CA TYR A 87 -5.56 -17.86 24.47
C TYR A 87 -6.37 -17.96 25.75
N ALA A 88 -5.74 -18.27 26.89
CA ALA A 88 -6.43 -18.38 28.17
C ALA A 88 -7.12 -17.06 28.55
N PHE A 89 -6.46 -15.92 28.34
CA PHE A 89 -7.03 -14.60 28.60
C PHE A 89 -8.20 -14.28 27.66
N LEU A 90 -8.04 -14.52 26.35
CA LEU A 90 -9.11 -14.28 25.37
C LEU A 90 -10.30 -15.23 25.55
N ALA A 91 -10.08 -16.46 26.01
CA ALA A 91 -11.11 -17.46 26.27
C ALA A 91 -12.12 -17.01 27.33
N ILE A 92 -11.73 -16.12 28.25
CA ILE A 92 -12.63 -15.51 29.24
C ILE A 92 -13.77 -14.72 28.55
N PHE A 93 -13.46 -14.05 27.44
CA PHE A 93 -14.41 -13.20 26.72
C PHE A 93 -15.06 -13.89 25.51
N HIS A 94 -14.34 -14.79 24.84
CA HIS A 94 -14.73 -15.35 23.53
C HIS A 94 -15.11 -16.84 23.58
N GLY A 95 -14.92 -17.52 24.72
CA GLY A 95 -15.11 -18.96 24.83
C GLY A 95 -14.19 -19.74 23.89
N TRP A 96 -14.74 -20.80 23.26
CA TRP A 96 -13.97 -21.69 22.37
C TRP A 96 -13.35 -20.95 21.18
N GLY A 97 -14.02 -19.94 20.62
CA GLY A 97 -13.54 -19.20 19.44
C GLY A 97 -12.27 -18.37 19.67
N ALA A 98 -11.83 -18.22 20.92
CA ALA A 98 -10.65 -17.44 21.29
C ALA A 98 -9.35 -17.90 20.61
N TRP A 99 -9.24 -19.19 20.23
CA TRP A 99 -8.00 -19.72 19.66
C TRP A 99 -7.67 -19.05 18.32
N VAL A 100 -8.67 -18.69 17.51
CA VAL A 100 -8.46 -18.02 16.21
C VAL A 100 -7.89 -16.62 16.44
N ASN A 101 -8.51 -15.84 17.33
CA ASN A 101 -8.04 -14.50 17.68
C ASN A 101 -6.64 -14.55 18.30
N ALA A 102 -6.38 -15.54 19.18
CA ALA A 102 -5.07 -15.75 19.77
C ALA A 102 -4.01 -16.06 18.71
N VAL A 103 -4.31 -16.95 17.74
CA VAL A 103 -3.39 -17.25 16.62
C VAL A 103 -3.04 -15.98 15.85
N VAL A 104 -4.04 -15.19 15.45
CA VAL A 104 -3.79 -13.96 14.67
C VAL A 104 -3.00 -12.94 15.49
N LEU A 105 -3.31 -12.80 16.78
CA LEU A 105 -2.58 -11.91 17.68
C LEU A 105 -1.12 -12.34 17.80
N THR A 106 -0.84 -13.61 18.09
CA THR A 106 0.53 -14.15 18.17
C THR A 106 1.27 -13.99 16.84
N LEU A 107 0.59 -14.22 15.70
CA LEU A 107 1.20 -14.04 14.38
C LEU A 107 1.53 -12.57 14.09
N GLY A 108 0.64 -11.65 14.48
CA GLY A 108 0.82 -10.21 14.32
C GLY A 108 1.96 -9.66 15.19
N GLU A 109 2.06 -10.09 16.45
CA GLU A 109 3.18 -9.75 17.33
C GLU A 109 4.51 -10.27 16.77
N GLY A 110 4.52 -11.52 16.30
CA GLY A 110 5.69 -12.10 15.66
C GLY A 110 6.07 -11.39 14.37
N LEU A 111 5.11 -10.88 13.61
CA LEU A 111 5.37 -10.08 12.41
C LEU A 111 6.07 -8.76 12.77
N VAL A 112 5.69 -8.08 13.85
CA VAL A 112 6.40 -6.87 14.32
C VAL A 112 7.85 -7.19 14.70
N ILE A 113 8.08 -8.30 15.40
CA ILE A 113 9.44 -8.75 15.78
C ILE A 113 10.26 -9.10 14.53
N ILE A 114 9.69 -9.87 13.61
CA ILE A 114 10.35 -10.29 12.36
C ILE A 114 10.66 -9.08 11.47
N GLN A 115 9.77 -8.10 11.39
CA GLN A 115 10.02 -6.87 10.63
C GLN A 115 11.22 -6.09 11.21
N GLY A 116 11.28 -5.92 12.54
CA GLY A 116 12.44 -5.31 13.20
C GLY A 116 13.73 -6.11 13.01
N LEU A 117 13.63 -7.44 12.99
CA LEU A 117 14.76 -8.34 12.71
C LEU A 117 15.27 -8.18 11.27
N PHE A 118 14.36 -8.18 10.29
CA PHE A 118 14.69 -8.03 8.88
C PHE A 118 15.38 -6.71 8.60
N GLU A 119 14.90 -5.63 9.20
CA GLU A 119 15.57 -4.34 9.14
C GLU A 119 17.02 -4.42 9.65
N GLY A 120 17.25 -5.08 10.79
CA GLY A 120 18.59 -5.30 11.34
C GLY A 120 19.53 -6.17 10.48
N PHE A 121 19.00 -7.04 9.62
CA PHE A 121 19.77 -7.90 8.70
C PHE A 121 19.97 -7.30 7.31
N PHE A 122 19.83 -5.98 7.14
CA PHE A 122 19.95 -5.28 5.85
C PHE A 122 18.95 -5.79 4.79
N VAL A 123 17.80 -6.32 5.21
CA VAL A 123 16.74 -6.75 4.27
C VAL A 123 16.17 -5.56 3.51
N ASP A 124 16.17 -4.38 4.13
CA ASP A 124 15.71 -3.15 3.49
C ASP A 124 16.50 -2.81 2.22
N GLU A 125 17.81 -3.08 2.17
CA GLU A 125 18.60 -2.94 0.94
C GLU A 125 18.09 -3.88 -0.17
N CYS A 126 17.77 -5.13 0.18
CA CYS A 126 17.22 -6.10 -0.76
C CYS A 126 15.82 -5.68 -1.25
N ARG A 127 14.98 -5.09 -0.38
CA ARG A 127 13.70 -4.50 -0.79
C ARG A 127 13.91 -3.36 -1.79
N VAL A 128 14.86 -2.45 -1.52
CA VAL A 128 15.23 -1.39 -2.47
C VAL A 128 15.70 -1.98 -3.80
N ASP A 129 16.52 -3.03 -3.78
CA ASP A 129 16.98 -3.69 -5.01
C ASP A 129 15.83 -4.31 -5.81
N VAL A 130 14.91 -5.02 -5.14
CA VAL A 130 13.72 -5.58 -5.80
C VAL A 130 12.84 -4.48 -6.37
N PHE A 131 12.64 -3.40 -5.62
CA PHE A 131 11.80 -2.27 -6.04
C PHE A 131 12.40 -1.56 -7.26
N ASP A 132 13.68 -1.16 -7.18
CA ASP A 132 14.39 -0.46 -8.23
C ASP A 132 14.54 -1.33 -9.49
N ALA A 133 14.92 -2.61 -9.36
CA ALA A 133 15.03 -3.53 -10.51
C ALA A 133 13.68 -3.74 -11.19
N THR A 134 12.59 -3.81 -10.43
CA THR A 134 11.25 -3.93 -10.99
C THR A 134 10.92 -2.68 -11.81
N LEU A 135 11.09 -1.48 -11.25
CA LEU A 135 10.87 -0.22 -11.97
C LEU A 135 11.72 -0.09 -13.26
N ILE A 136 12.99 -0.53 -13.24
CA ILE A 136 13.83 -0.58 -14.45
C ILE A 136 13.17 -1.45 -15.52
N LYS A 137 12.66 -2.63 -15.14
CA LYS A 137 12.01 -3.56 -16.09
C LYS A 137 10.72 -3.00 -16.68
N PHE A 138 10.05 -2.09 -15.97
CA PHE A 138 8.87 -1.36 -16.46
C PHE A 138 9.23 -0.08 -17.24
N GLY A 139 10.52 0.18 -17.52
CA GLY A 139 10.96 1.33 -18.34
C GLY A 139 11.16 2.63 -17.55
N TYR A 140 11.21 2.57 -16.23
CA TYR A 140 11.42 3.74 -15.36
C TYR A 140 12.86 3.91 -14.90
N LYS A 141 13.83 3.45 -15.72
CA LYS A 141 15.27 3.61 -15.46
C LYS A 141 15.66 5.06 -15.14
N ASN A 142 15.10 6.03 -15.86
CA ASN A 142 15.37 7.46 -15.69
C ASN A 142 15.00 7.99 -14.29
N LEU A 143 14.05 7.35 -13.60
CA LEU A 143 13.65 7.73 -12.25
C LEU A 143 14.69 7.28 -11.20
N ILE A 144 15.43 6.22 -11.50
CA ILE A 144 16.40 5.58 -10.59
C ILE A 144 17.81 6.12 -10.81
N ALA A 145 18.18 6.41 -12.06
CA ALA A 145 19.53 6.85 -12.43
C ALA A 145 20.09 8.01 -11.58
N PRO A 146 19.30 9.02 -11.14
CA PRO A 146 19.81 10.07 -10.26
C PRO A 146 20.17 9.60 -8.83
N HIS A 147 19.59 8.49 -8.38
CA HIS A 147 19.64 8.03 -6.99
C HIS A 147 20.56 6.81 -6.80
N ARG A 148 21.11 6.26 -7.88
CA ARG A 148 21.91 5.04 -7.87
C ARG A 148 22.77 4.90 -9.12
N ILE A 149 23.98 4.35 -8.95
CA ILE A 149 24.85 3.99 -10.08
C ILE A 149 24.21 2.82 -10.85
N LEU A 150 24.08 2.96 -12.16
CA LEU A 150 23.55 1.92 -13.04
C LEU A 150 24.63 1.43 -14.00
N PHE A 151 24.77 0.11 -14.11
CA PHE A 151 25.65 -0.55 -15.07
C PHE A 151 24.85 -0.93 -16.31
N ASP A 152 24.92 -0.07 -17.33
CA ASP A 152 24.10 -0.21 -18.53
C ASP A 152 24.43 -1.42 -19.39
N ASP A 153 25.66 -1.93 -19.26
CA ASP A 153 26.14 -3.12 -19.96
C ASP A 153 25.68 -4.44 -19.31
N ALA A 154 24.98 -4.37 -18.17
CA ALA A 154 24.56 -5.56 -17.44
C ALA A 154 23.36 -6.27 -18.13
N PRO A 155 23.33 -7.61 -18.17
CA PRO A 155 22.34 -8.36 -18.95
C PRO A 155 20.93 -8.42 -18.33
N THR A 156 20.76 -7.99 -17.08
CA THR A 156 19.49 -8.12 -16.32
C THR A 156 19.30 -6.92 -15.42
N ALA A 157 18.04 -6.51 -15.18
CA ALA A 157 17.73 -5.32 -14.38
C ALA A 157 18.33 -5.37 -12.96
N VAL A 158 18.34 -6.56 -12.35
CA VAL A 158 18.95 -6.79 -11.03
C VAL A 158 20.46 -6.56 -11.04
N ARG A 159 21.16 -6.98 -12.09
CA ARG A 159 22.62 -6.80 -12.22
C ARG A 159 23.02 -5.39 -12.66
N MET A 160 22.10 -4.62 -13.24
CA MET A 160 22.32 -3.21 -13.56
C MET A 160 22.45 -2.36 -12.29
N LEU A 161 21.94 -2.82 -11.15
CA LEU A 161 21.94 -2.07 -9.91
C LEU A 161 23.34 -2.06 -9.26
N GLY A 162 23.98 -0.88 -9.23
CA GLY A 162 25.21 -0.62 -8.47
C GLY A 162 24.94 -0.29 -7.00
N LYS A 163 25.91 0.28 -6.28
CA LYS A 163 25.66 0.74 -4.90
C LYS A 163 24.74 1.98 -4.90
N PRO A 164 23.76 2.08 -3.99
CA PRO A 164 22.96 3.29 -3.79
C PRO A 164 23.86 4.50 -3.47
N THR A 165 23.59 5.65 -4.10
CA THR A 165 24.31 6.91 -3.82
C THR A 165 23.59 7.78 -2.79
N SER A 166 22.34 7.43 -2.46
CA SER A 166 21.52 8.00 -1.39
C SER A 166 21.10 6.91 -0.38
N PRO A 167 20.63 7.26 0.83
CA PRO A 167 20.25 6.28 1.85
C PRO A 167 19.22 5.29 1.30
N ALA A 168 19.56 4.00 1.31
CA ALA A 168 18.70 2.92 0.82
C ALA A 168 17.68 2.48 1.88
N VAL A 169 16.88 3.42 2.38
CA VAL A 169 15.85 3.14 3.39
C VAL A 169 14.53 2.86 2.68
N PHE A 170 14.12 1.58 2.64
CA PHE A 170 12.83 1.19 2.09
C PHE A 170 11.68 1.64 3.00
N THR A 171 11.87 1.53 4.32
CA THR A 171 10.92 2.00 5.33
C THR A 171 11.66 2.62 6.51
N PRO A 172 11.32 3.85 6.96
CA PRO A 172 11.98 4.44 8.10
C PRO A 172 11.61 3.67 9.38
N TRP A 173 12.63 3.30 10.15
CA TRP A 173 12.48 2.63 11.45
C TRP A 173 11.43 3.34 12.29
N SER A 174 10.58 2.57 12.95
CA SER A 174 9.51 3.18 13.70
C SER A 174 9.12 2.33 14.89
N PHE A 175 9.69 2.69 16.04
CA PHE A 175 9.19 2.38 17.39
C PHE A 175 7.67 2.55 17.52
N ILE A 176 7.07 3.41 16.69
CA ILE A 176 5.64 3.60 16.61
C ILE A 176 4.95 2.25 16.29
N GLN A 177 5.60 1.26 15.68
CA GLN A 177 5.00 -0.06 15.40
C GLN A 177 4.75 -0.85 16.68
N ILE A 178 5.72 -0.79 17.58
CA ILE A 178 5.63 -1.43 18.88
C ILE A 178 4.57 -0.71 19.71
N VAL A 179 4.55 0.62 19.67
CA VAL A 179 3.53 1.43 20.37
C VAL A 179 2.13 1.17 19.81
N GLU A 180 1.96 1.18 18.48
CA GLU A 180 0.69 0.86 17.80
C GLU A 180 0.23 -0.55 18.15
N LEU A 181 1.12 -1.55 18.13
CA LEU A 181 0.79 -2.90 18.54
C LEU A 181 0.23 -2.93 19.97
N VAL A 182 0.91 -2.29 20.93
CA VAL A 182 0.46 -2.24 22.34
C VAL A 182 -0.88 -1.51 22.47
N VAL A 183 -1.07 -0.42 21.74
CA VAL A 183 -2.31 0.39 21.77
C VAL A 183 -3.48 -0.33 21.10
N PHE A 184 -3.23 -1.09 20.03
CA PHE A 184 -4.27 -1.82 19.29
C PHE A 184 -4.46 -3.26 19.77
N LEU A 185 -3.62 -3.77 20.69
CA LEU A 185 -3.80 -5.09 21.30
C LEU A 185 -5.17 -5.25 21.96
N PRO A 186 -5.70 -4.28 22.75
CA PRO A 186 -7.04 -4.36 23.32
C PRO A 186 -8.16 -4.53 22.30
N LEU A 187 -7.94 -4.18 21.03
CA LEU A 187 -8.93 -4.34 19.97
C LEU A 187 -9.30 -5.82 19.78
N ASN A 188 -8.35 -6.74 19.96
CA ASN A 188 -8.57 -8.18 19.87
C ASN A 188 -9.46 -8.76 21.00
N LEU A 189 -9.84 -7.94 21.99
CA LEU A 189 -10.83 -8.31 23.00
C LEU A 189 -12.26 -8.35 22.43
N VAL A 190 -12.51 -7.76 21.26
CA VAL A 190 -13.81 -7.77 20.60
C VAL A 190 -13.89 -8.97 19.64
N PRO A 191 -14.85 -9.90 19.83
CA PRO A 191 -15.01 -11.06 18.97
C PRO A 191 -15.19 -10.68 17.50
N TYR A 192 -14.52 -11.39 16.60
CA TYR A 192 -14.58 -11.28 15.14
C TYR A 192 -14.10 -9.93 14.56
N VAL A 193 -14.62 -8.82 15.07
CA VAL A 193 -14.32 -7.45 14.61
C VAL A 193 -12.93 -7.03 15.04
N GLY A 194 -12.50 -7.41 16.25
CA GLY A 194 -11.23 -6.99 16.82
C GLY A 194 -10.04 -7.40 15.97
N THR A 195 -9.99 -8.67 15.61
CA THR A 195 -8.93 -9.26 14.80
C THR A 195 -8.94 -8.74 13.36
N ALA A 196 -10.11 -8.59 12.74
CA ALA A 196 -10.21 -8.01 11.40
C ALA A 196 -9.72 -6.55 11.38
N ALA A 197 -10.12 -5.76 12.38
CA ALA A 197 -9.68 -4.38 12.51
C ALA A 197 -8.18 -4.28 12.81
N PHE A 198 -7.63 -5.17 13.65
CA PHE A 198 -6.19 -5.26 13.90
C PHE A 198 -5.41 -5.50 12.60
N ILE A 199 -5.81 -6.49 11.79
CA ILE A 199 -5.17 -6.77 10.50
C ILE A 199 -5.26 -5.54 9.58
N MET A 200 -6.44 -4.92 9.45
CA MET A 200 -6.59 -3.76 8.57
C MET A 200 -5.77 -2.55 9.04
N ILE A 201 -5.74 -2.25 10.34
CA ILE A 201 -5.00 -1.11 10.89
C ILE A 201 -3.49 -1.31 10.69
N THR A 202 -2.96 -2.47 11.09
CA THR A 202 -1.54 -2.78 10.92
C THR A 202 -1.16 -2.85 9.44
N GLY A 203 -2.01 -3.48 8.62
CA GLY A 203 -1.83 -3.53 7.17
C GLY A 203 -1.80 -2.16 6.53
N THR A 204 -2.68 -1.23 6.92
CA THR A 204 -2.73 0.15 6.39
C THR A 204 -1.39 0.85 6.47
N ARG A 205 -0.65 0.65 7.57
CA ARG A 205 0.68 1.21 7.72
C ARG A 205 1.67 0.61 6.73
N MET A 206 1.68 -0.71 6.58
CA MET A 206 2.52 -1.40 5.58
C MET A 206 2.20 -0.88 4.18
N GLY A 207 0.93 -0.65 3.87
CA GLY A 207 0.49 -0.04 2.62
C GLY A 207 1.05 1.36 2.40
N LYS A 208 0.91 2.27 3.37
CA LYS A 208 1.46 3.63 3.28
C LYS A 208 2.98 3.64 3.10
N LEU A 209 3.66 2.66 3.71
CA LEU A 209 5.09 2.47 3.61
C LEU A 209 5.54 1.85 2.28
N ALA A 210 4.66 1.14 1.57
CA ALA A 210 4.99 0.45 0.32
C ALA A 210 5.54 1.38 -0.76
N HIS A 211 5.07 2.63 -0.81
CA HIS A 211 5.49 3.65 -1.78
C HIS A 211 6.49 4.66 -1.24
N TYR A 212 7.03 4.46 -0.02
CA TYR A 212 7.99 5.39 0.56
C TYR A 212 9.22 5.60 -0.33
N ARG A 213 9.78 4.51 -0.90
CA ARG A 213 10.88 4.57 -1.87
C ARG A 213 10.50 5.33 -3.15
N TRP A 214 9.28 5.14 -3.66
CA TRP A 214 8.81 5.85 -4.85
C TRP A 214 8.75 7.37 -4.63
N PHE A 215 8.28 7.82 -3.46
CA PHE A 215 8.26 9.24 -3.11
C PHE A 215 9.67 9.84 -3.06
N GLN A 216 10.65 9.10 -2.51
CA GLN A 216 12.04 9.52 -2.53
C GLN A 216 12.59 9.64 -3.95
N LEU A 217 12.34 8.64 -4.81
CA LEU A 217 12.80 8.65 -6.20
C LEU A 217 12.21 9.81 -7.01
N ARG A 218 11.01 10.27 -6.64
CA ARG A 218 10.37 11.47 -7.22
C ARG A 218 10.88 12.78 -6.62
N GLY A 219 11.69 12.74 -5.56
CA GLY A 219 12.17 13.94 -4.87
C GLY A 219 11.06 14.74 -4.16
N LEU A 220 9.95 14.09 -3.78
CA LEU A 220 8.84 14.79 -3.13
C LEU A 220 9.21 15.30 -1.74
N SER A 221 8.73 16.49 -1.40
CA SER A 221 8.77 16.99 -0.02
C SER A 221 7.88 16.13 0.89
N ARG A 222 8.08 16.26 2.22
CA ARG A 222 7.24 15.57 3.22
C ARG A 222 5.76 15.99 3.11
N ALA A 223 5.49 17.25 2.76
CA ALA A 223 4.13 17.76 2.61
C ALA A 223 3.44 17.12 1.39
N GLU A 224 4.11 17.09 0.23
CA GLU A 224 3.60 16.46 -0.99
C GLU A 224 3.41 14.95 -0.83
N SER A 225 4.37 14.27 -0.20
CA SER A 225 4.26 12.83 0.10
C SER A 225 3.04 12.53 0.98
N LYS A 226 2.75 13.40 1.97
CA LYS A 226 1.58 13.26 2.84
C LYS A 226 0.28 13.50 2.07
N GLN A 227 0.26 14.46 1.14
CA GLN A 227 -0.91 14.73 0.29
C GLN A 227 -1.20 13.55 -0.64
N GLU A 228 -0.19 13.05 -1.38
CA GLU A 228 -0.30 11.86 -2.23
C GLU A 228 -0.75 10.64 -1.40
N THR A 229 -0.22 10.50 -0.18
CA THR A 229 -0.61 9.42 0.72
C THR A 229 -2.08 9.50 1.12
N ARG A 230 -2.61 10.72 1.34
CA ARG A 230 -4.02 10.92 1.68
C ARG A 230 -4.94 10.47 0.54
N LEU A 231 -4.61 10.83 -0.70
CA LEU A 231 -5.40 10.48 -1.89
C LEU A 231 -5.50 8.96 -2.10
N LEU A 232 -4.43 8.23 -1.76
CA LEU A 232 -4.32 6.77 -1.91
C LEU A 232 -4.62 6.00 -0.63
N THR A 233 -5.14 6.65 0.43
CA THR A 233 -5.34 6.00 1.74
C THR A 233 -6.16 4.72 1.62
N TRP A 234 -7.25 4.76 0.85
CA TRP A 234 -8.11 3.60 0.63
C TRP A 234 -7.39 2.45 -0.05
N ASP A 235 -6.61 2.74 -1.09
CA ASP A 235 -5.82 1.74 -1.81
C ASP A 235 -4.74 1.13 -0.88
N TYR A 236 -4.09 1.96 -0.06
CA TYR A 236 -3.09 1.48 0.90
C TYR A 236 -3.67 0.58 1.98
N ILE A 237 -4.89 0.84 2.45
CA ILE A 237 -5.57 -0.05 3.40
C ILE A 237 -5.67 -1.45 2.80
N TRP A 238 -6.15 -1.57 1.56
CA TRP A 238 -6.39 -2.88 0.93
C TRP A 238 -5.12 -3.57 0.42
N PHE A 239 -4.19 -2.82 -0.17
CA PHE A 239 -2.85 -3.33 -0.50
C PHE A 239 -2.17 -3.87 0.75
N GLY A 240 -2.15 -3.07 1.81
CA GLY A 240 -1.49 -3.39 3.06
C GLY A 240 -2.15 -4.53 3.83
N THR A 241 -3.48 -4.63 3.77
CA THR A 241 -4.23 -5.76 4.36
C THR A 241 -3.83 -7.08 3.71
N VAL A 242 -3.80 -7.15 2.37
CA VAL A 242 -3.38 -8.38 1.67
C VAL A 242 -1.90 -8.68 1.91
N ALA A 243 -1.05 -7.66 1.85
CA ALA A 243 0.38 -7.81 2.17
C ALA A 243 0.59 -8.40 3.58
N MET A 244 -0.11 -7.86 4.58
CA MET A 244 -0.04 -8.37 5.94
C MET A 244 -0.52 -9.83 6.02
N VAL A 245 -1.67 -10.16 5.43
CA VAL A 245 -2.20 -11.53 5.43
C VAL A 245 -1.22 -12.53 4.80
N LEU A 246 -0.55 -12.15 3.71
CA LEU A 246 0.49 -12.98 3.10
C LEU A 246 1.69 -13.16 4.04
N GLU A 247 2.15 -12.09 4.68
CA GLU A 247 3.29 -12.14 5.60
C GLU A 247 3.01 -12.88 6.92
N LEU A 248 1.73 -13.01 7.33
CA LEU A 248 1.33 -13.81 8.49
C LEU A 248 1.63 -15.31 8.31
N ILE A 249 1.90 -15.78 7.08
CA ILE A 249 2.28 -17.18 6.83
C ILE A 249 3.71 -17.39 7.35
N PRO A 250 3.90 -18.16 8.44
CA PRO A 250 5.22 -18.39 9.01
C PRO A 250 6.16 -19.02 7.98
N VAL A 251 7.47 -18.83 8.16
CA VAL A 251 8.54 -19.32 7.26
C VAL A 251 8.59 -18.59 5.91
N LEU A 252 7.43 -18.23 5.34
CA LEU A 252 7.31 -17.52 4.07
C LEU A 252 7.29 -15.99 4.20
N SER A 253 7.33 -15.43 5.42
CA SER A 253 7.27 -13.99 5.64
C SER A 253 8.33 -13.21 4.84
N PHE A 254 9.58 -13.71 4.77
CA PHE A 254 10.63 -13.08 3.95
C PHE A 254 10.34 -13.13 2.44
N PHE A 255 9.77 -14.25 1.98
CA PHE A 255 9.35 -14.40 0.60
C PHE A 255 8.24 -13.39 0.27
N PHE A 256 7.17 -13.39 1.06
CA PHE A 256 6.03 -12.51 0.84
C PHE A 256 6.38 -11.04 0.94
N LEU A 257 7.33 -10.71 1.80
CA LEU A 257 7.88 -9.37 1.91
C LEU A 257 8.51 -8.90 0.60
N LEU A 258 9.47 -9.65 0.04
CA LEU A 258 10.12 -9.27 -1.22
C LEU A 258 9.13 -9.26 -2.38
N THR A 259 8.21 -10.22 -2.44
CA THR A 259 7.19 -10.25 -3.50
C THR A 259 6.22 -9.08 -3.37
N THR A 260 5.85 -8.69 -2.15
CA THR A 260 5.02 -7.50 -1.92
C THR A 260 5.76 -6.23 -2.32
N THR A 261 7.07 -6.13 -2.07
CA THR A 261 7.90 -5.03 -2.59
C THR A 261 7.89 -4.97 -4.11
N ALA A 262 7.99 -6.11 -4.81
CA ALA A 262 7.83 -6.15 -6.27
C ALA A 262 6.42 -5.70 -6.69
N GLY A 263 5.37 -6.15 -5.99
CA GLY A 263 4.00 -5.70 -6.20
C GLY A 263 3.82 -4.18 -6.05
N SER A 264 4.43 -3.59 -5.03
CA SER A 264 4.48 -2.15 -4.83
C SER A 264 5.16 -1.42 -6.00
N ALA A 265 6.28 -1.95 -6.49
CA ALA A 265 6.97 -1.36 -7.64
C ALA A 265 6.15 -1.45 -8.94
N ILE A 266 5.44 -2.56 -9.16
CA ILE A 266 4.50 -2.71 -10.29
C ILE A 266 3.38 -1.65 -10.18
N TRP A 267 2.87 -1.45 -8.97
CA TRP A 267 1.84 -0.43 -8.73
C TRP A 267 2.38 0.99 -8.98
N ALA A 268 3.55 1.33 -8.45
CA ALA A 268 4.20 2.61 -8.68
C ALA A 268 4.49 2.86 -10.18
N ALA A 269 4.94 1.84 -10.91
CA ALA A 269 5.14 1.89 -12.36
C ALA A 269 3.85 2.24 -13.09
N ARG A 270 2.74 1.62 -12.71
CA ARG A 270 1.43 1.92 -13.31
C ARG A 270 0.97 3.35 -13.02
N ILE A 271 1.12 3.83 -11.79
CA ILE A 271 0.77 5.23 -11.44
C ILE A 271 1.57 6.21 -12.32
N GLU A 272 2.85 5.92 -12.54
CA GLU A 272 3.71 6.76 -13.37
C GLU A 272 3.37 6.66 -14.87
N ASP A 273 2.95 5.49 -15.37
CA ASP A 273 2.42 5.31 -16.73
C ASP A 273 1.14 6.13 -16.96
N GLU A 274 0.19 6.03 -16.03
CA GLU A 274 -1.07 6.79 -16.07
C GLU A 274 -0.80 8.31 -16.05
N ARG A 275 0.15 8.76 -15.23
CA ARG A 275 0.60 10.17 -15.20
C ARG A 275 1.22 10.62 -16.52
N ARG A 276 2.10 9.81 -17.12
CA ARG A 276 2.76 10.16 -18.41
C ARG A 276 1.78 10.26 -19.57
N ARG A 277 0.74 9.43 -19.58
CA ARG A 277 -0.28 9.43 -20.63
C ARG A 277 -1.26 10.60 -20.53
N GLY A 278 -1.14 11.45 -19.51
CA GLY A 278 -2.09 12.54 -19.27
C GLY A 278 -3.50 12.04 -18.97
N VAL A 279 -3.67 10.74 -18.66
CA VAL A 279 -4.94 10.15 -18.24
C VAL A 279 -5.13 10.46 -16.77
N THR A 280 -5.27 11.76 -16.47
CA THR A 280 -5.88 12.19 -15.21
C THR A 280 -7.38 12.20 -15.43
N GLY A 281 -7.99 11.02 -15.25
CA GLY A 281 -9.43 10.85 -15.10
C GLY A 281 -9.84 9.38 -14.99
N PRO A 282 -10.83 9.01 -14.16
CA PRO A 282 -10.98 9.24 -12.74
C PRO A 282 -10.65 7.95 -11.96
N LEU A 283 -9.44 7.86 -11.41
CA LEU A 283 -9.12 6.89 -10.34
C LEU A 283 -8.20 7.49 -9.26
N ILE A 284 -7.53 8.61 -9.55
CA ILE A 284 -6.46 9.15 -8.70
C ILE A 284 -6.66 10.64 -8.33
N VAL A 285 -7.61 11.38 -8.92
CA VAL A 285 -7.80 12.81 -8.63
C VAL A 285 -9.29 13.16 -8.56
N ALA A 286 -9.66 13.93 -7.54
CA ALA A 286 -10.98 14.49 -7.21
C ALA A 286 -11.91 13.59 -6.37
N GLU A 287 -11.75 13.63 -5.05
CA GLU A 287 -12.94 13.69 -4.17
C GLU A 287 -12.74 14.50 -2.86
N ASP A 288 -11.59 15.13 -2.62
CA ASP A 288 -11.33 15.89 -1.36
C ASP A 288 -10.84 17.34 -1.52
N VAL A 289 -10.91 17.93 -2.71
CA VAL A 289 -10.89 19.41 -2.79
C VAL A 289 -12.34 19.83 -2.66
N VAL A 290 -12.74 20.16 -1.44
CA VAL A 290 -13.92 21.00 -1.21
C VAL A 290 -13.65 22.29 -1.97
N ASP A 291 -14.31 22.48 -3.10
CA ASP A 291 -14.49 23.78 -3.77
C ASP A 291 -15.33 24.64 -2.81
N GLU A 292 -14.70 25.15 -1.76
CA GLU A 292 -15.21 26.35 -1.11
C GLU A 292 -14.69 27.52 -1.96
N PRO A 293 -15.56 28.22 -2.71
CA PRO A 293 -15.12 29.39 -3.46
C PRO A 293 -14.49 30.37 -2.47
N PRO A 294 -13.37 31.03 -2.82
CA PRO A 294 -12.76 32.01 -1.95
C PRO A 294 -13.82 33.05 -1.55
N PRO A 295 -13.87 33.47 -0.27
CA PRO A 295 -14.85 34.45 0.18
C PRO A 295 -14.77 35.69 -0.72
N PRO A 296 -15.92 36.26 -1.12
CA PRO A 296 -15.94 37.44 -1.97
C PRO A 296 -15.12 38.54 -1.30
N TYR A 297 -14.18 39.12 -2.05
CA TYR A 297 -13.39 40.26 -1.60
C TYR A 297 -14.33 41.44 -1.37
N SER A 298 -14.67 41.69 -0.11
CA SER A 298 -15.43 42.87 0.30
C SER A 298 -14.45 44.03 0.50
N ASP A 299 -14.42 44.94 -0.46
CA ASP A 299 -13.84 46.28 -0.29
C ASP A 299 -14.74 47.10 0.66
N GLU A 300 -14.74 46.76 1.95
CA GLU A 300 -15.23 47.67 2.98
C GLU A 300 -14.03 48.33 3.65
N ILE A 301 -13.73 49.52 3.15
CA ILE A 301 -12.86 50.49 3.80
C ILE A 301 -13.64 51.03 5.00
N VAL A 302 -13.20 50.70 6.21
CA VAL A 302 -13.56 51.41 7.44
C VAL A 302 -12.30 52.03 8.03
#